data_AF-A0A1T4VRC8-F1
#
_entry.id   AF-A0A1T4VRC8-F1
#
_cell.length_a   1.000
_cell.length_b   1.000
_cell.length_c   1.000
_cell.angle_alpha   90.00
_cell.angle_beta   90.00
_cell.angle_gamma   90.00
#
_symmetry.space_group_name_H-M   'P 1'
#
loop_
_entity.id
_entity.type
_entity.pdbx_description
1 polymer ?
#
loop_
_entity_poly.entity_id
_entity_poly.type
_entity_poly.pdbx_seq_one_letter_code
_entity_poly.pdbx_strand_id
1 'polypeptide(L)'
;MRRVAAGVFLPLLLCLLAVVPALAGPRPVQETNASCLKCHGDEDIAPRTERGASLELYVPAKRFAKSVHRGLACVECHPGAGTKEDFTEAPHKLSAQGAKTCVDCHGKYFSDINSSYSQSFHAKQLGDKFSCTSCHNAHVMENTVATKPSMDQVRFDNYTCLKCHTDLTGYKALSGKEVWEQDLSHDFLPNKAEHFAAVRCIECHTPAKSADMHRILPKEESLKDCTACHSEESILTHRMHSEPTDADFGGKFLGKGLFDDASLLKKLAPLKKSEVAANMIPNALGFINNGLFKDSYVIGATRNVVLDTWAFYLALATLFALVLHGGLRYLSSRKRQGHAGAPHSEYVYDLHIRLWHWMNALLFVVLLVTGMSLHFAGLAGTLDFALSVRLHDIAGCLLVANYAVFVLMALVTGNIKQYIPNPRGLIVRWYLQARFYLWGIFRGEAHPFRVTRSQKFNPLQQAAYLPLMYLMMPLLILSGIWMFFPELTPDTVFGFPGRWLTATVHYVLAVGFGIFLIVHIYLSSTGDHALSLIKGMFTGYHVSHEPQDEEKR
;
A
#
# COMPACT_ATOMS: atom_id res chain seq x y z
N MET A 1 91.31 -5.08 -3.51
CA MET A 1 90.06 -4.29 -3.27
C MET A 1 88.86 -5.18 -2.87
N ARG A 2 89.04 -6.19 -2.00
CA ARG A 2 87.95 -7.10 -1.54
C ARG A 2 87.80 -7.21 -0.02
N ARG A 3 88.52 -6.38 0.77
CA ARG A 3 88.50 -6.45 2.25
C ARG A 3 88.01 -5.19 2.96
N VAL A 4 87.56 -4.16 2.23
CA VAL A 4 87.06 -2.90 2.84
C VAL A 4 85.52 -2.78 2.75
N ALA A 5 84.86 -3.53 1.87
CA ALA A 5 83.41 -3.44 1.67
C ALA A 5 82.57 -4.20 2.72
N ALA A 6 83.16 -5.09 3.52
CA ALA A 6 82.43 -5.90 4.51
C ALA A 6 82.28 -5.22 5.89
N GLY A 7 83.10 -4.19 6.19
CA GLY A 7 83.14 -3.56 7.52
C GLY A 7 82.10 -2.46 7.77
N VAL A 8 81.48 -1.93 6.71
CA VAL A 8 80.53 -0.80 6.83
C VAL A 8 79.08 -1.25 6.66
N PHE A 9 78.82 -2.34 5.95
CA PHE A 9 77.45 -2.81 5.69
C PHE A 9 76.81 -3.59 6.85
N LEU A 10 77.61 -4.28 7.67
CA LEU A 10 77.09 -5.05 8.80
C LEU A 10 76.53 -4.17 9.95
N PRO A 11 77.19 -3.07 10.39
CA PRO A 11 76.61 -2.21 11.43
C PRO A 11 75.42 -1.36 10.94
N LEU A 12 75.36 -1.04 9.64
CA LEU A 12 74.24 -0.29 9.05
C LEU A 12 72.98 -1.16 8.90
N LEU A 13 73.12 -2.44 8.58
CA LEU A 13 72.02 -3.41 8.54
C LEU A 13 71.50 -3.74 9.95
N LEU A 14 72.38 -3.82 10.95
CA LEU A 14 72.02 -4.00 12.36
C LEU A 14 71.34 -2.76 12.97
N CYS A 15 71.71 -1.54 12.56
CA CYS A 15 70.99 -0.31 12.93
C CYS A 15 69.61 -0.22 12.26
N LEU A 16 69.45 -0.69 11.02
CA LEU A 16 68.15 -0.73 10.33
C LEU A 16 67.20 -1.78 10.91
N LEU A 17 67.71 -2.91 11.43
CA LEU A 17 66.91 -3.93 12.11
C LEU A 17 66.57 -3.57 13.56
N ALA A 18 67.36 -2.73 14.23
CA ALA A 18 67.11 -2.28 15.60
C ALA A 18 66.07 -1.13 15.72
N VAL A 19 65.67 -0.51 14.61
CA VAL A 19 64.69 0.61 14.59
C VAL A 19 63.25 0.15 14.27
N VAL A 20 63.03 -1.15 14.06
CA VAL A 20 61.68 -1.72 13.85
C VAL A 20 61.07 -2.31 15.13
N PRO A 21 60.94 -1.53 16.22
CA PRO A 21 59.81 -1.76 17.12
C PRO A 21 59.07 -0.45 17.42
N ALA A 22 58.54 0.23 16.39
CA ALA A 22 57.68 1.41 16.62
C ALA A 22 56.69 1.73 15.49
N LEU A 23 56.36 0.78 14.62
CA LEU A 23 55.26 0.92 13.65
C LEU A 23 54.22 -0.18 13.81
N ALA A 24 53.94 -0.58 15.05
CA ALA A 24 52.64 -1.17 15.35
C ALA A 24 51.62 -0.03 15.20
N GLY A 25 51.06 0.13 14.00
CA GLY A 25 49.88 0.96 13.80
C GLY A 25 48.76 0.52 14.77
N PRO A 26 47.79 1.39 15.07
CA PRO A 26 46.67 1.01 15.93
C PRO A 26 46.06 -0.30 15.42
N ARG A 27 45.92 -1.29 16.31
CA ARG A 27 45.32 -2.58 15.97
C ARG A 27 43.94 -2.34 15.34
N PRO A 28 43.53 -3.14 14.34
CA PRO A 28 42.17 -3.07 13.80
C PRO A 28 41.14 -3.08 14.94
N VAL A 29 40.11 -2.24 14.82
CA VAL A 29 39.07 -2.09 15.87
C VAL A 29 38.38 -3.42 16.20
N GLN A 30 38.32 -4.33 15.23
CA GLN A 30 37.82 -5.69 15.42
C GLN A 30 38.71 -6.55 16.35
N GLU A 31 40.03 -6.37 16.29
CA GLU A 31 40.97 -7.07 17.18
C GLU A 31 40.95 -6.52 18.61
N THR A 32 40.65 -5.23 18.77
CA THR A 32 40.49 -4.61 20.10
C THR A 32 39.20 -5.06 20.78
N ASN A 33 38.10 -5.18 20.04
CA ASN A 33 36.81 -5.63 20.59
C ASN A 33 36.72 -7.14 20.82
N ALA A 34 37.58 -7.94 20.16
CA ALA A 34 37.58 -9.40 20.30
C ALA A 34 37.72 -9.88 21.74
N SER A 35 38.46 -9.15 22.59
CA SER A 35 38.63 -9.47 24.00
C SER A 35 37.31 -9.39 24.78
N CYS A 36 36.53 -8.32 24.59
CA CYS A 36 35.22 -8.13 25.21
C CYS A 36 34.21 -9.16 24.69
N LEU A 37 34.22 -9.43 23.38
CA LEU A 37 33.28 -10.34 22.72
C LEU A 37 33.52 -11.82 23.05
N LYS A 38 34.63 -12.20 23.69
CA LYS A 38 34.82 -13.56 24.22
C LYS A 38 33.76 -13.94 25.26
N CYS A 39 33.29 -12.96 26.03
CA CYS A 39 32.24 -13.16 27.03
C CYS A 39 30.94 -12.51 26.58
N HIS A 40 30.99 -11.25 26.13
CA HIS A 40 29.78 -10.52 25.72
C HIS A 40 29.19 -10.99 24.38
N GLY A 41 29.93 -11.76 23.59
CA GLY A 41 29.43 -12.40 22.38
C GLY A 41 28.74 -13.75 22.62
N ASP A 42 28.67 -14.20 23.88
CA ASP A 42 27.98 -15.42 24.28
C ASP A 42 26.52 -15.11 24.63
N GLU A 43 25.57 -15.84 24.04
CA GLU A 43 24.13 -15.67 24.29
C GLU A 43 23.73 -16.06 25.71
N ASP A 44 24.52 -16.92 26.37
CA ASP A 44 24.26 -17.41 27.72
C ASP A 44 24.84 -16.48 28.81
N ILE A 45 25.41 -15.32 28.43
CA ILE A 45 25.97 -14.38 29.40
C ILE A 45 24.87 -13.83 30.32
N ALA A 46 25.02 -14.12 31.61
CA ALA A 46 24.10 -13.67 32.64
C ALA A 46 24.81 -12.82 33.71
N PRO A 47 24.14 -11.78 34.25
CA PRO A 47 24.67 -11.02 35.36
C PRO A 47 24.79 -11.89 36.61
N ARG A 48 25.89 -11.74 37.34
CA ARG A 48 26.17 -12.46 38.60
C ARG A 48 25.73 -11.70 39.85
N THR A 49 25.30 -10.45 39.70
CA THR A 49 24.90 -9.58 40.82
C THR A 49 23.50 -9.02 40.56
N GLU A 50 22.75 -8.74 41.62
CA GLU A 50 21.43 -8.08 41.52
C GLU A 50 21.54 -6.72 40.82
N ARG A 51 22.64 -5.98 41.03
CA ARG A 51 22.93 -4.72 40.33
C ARG A 51 23.08 -4.89 38.82
N GLY A 52 23.53 -6.05 38.36
CA GLY A 52 23.67 -6.37 36.94
C GLY A 52 22.40 -6.93 36.30
N ALA A 53 21.38 -7.30 37.09
CA ALA A 53 20.18 -7.99 36.61
C ALA A 53 19.39 -7.23 35.54
N SER A 54 19.52 -5.90 35.49
CA SER A 54 18.88 -5.03 34.51
C SER A 54 19.74 -4.70 33.28
N LEU A 55 20.96 -5.26 33.16
CA LEU A 55 21.88 -4.97 32.07
C LEU A 55 21.73 -6.00 30.93
N GLU A 56 21.55 -5.52 29.71
CA GLU A 56 21.64 -6.34 28.50
C GLU A 56 23.13 -6.56 28.18
N LEU A 57 23.68 -7.70 28.62
CA LEU A 57 25.11 -8.00 28.52
C LEU A 57 25.52 -8.62 27.17
N TYR A 58 24.59 -9.22 26.44
CA TYR A 58 24.86 -9.88 25.16
C TYR A 58 24.98 -8.88 24.01
N VAL A 59 26.03 -9.03 23.20
CA VAL A 59 26.29 -8.27 21.97
C VAL A 59 26.53 -9.24 20.82
N PRO A 60 25.58 -9.38 19.87
CA PRO A 60 25.71 -10.28 18.73
C PRO A 60 26.83 -9.80 17.79
N ALA A 61 28.01 -10.43 17.88
CA ALA A 61 29.22 -10.02 17.17
C ALA A 61 29.01 -9.84 15.64
N LYS A 62 28.25 -10.74 15.01
CA LYS A 62 27.93 -10.67 13.58
C LYS A 62 27.08 -9.46 13.21
N ARG A 63 26.16 -9.03 14.08
CA ARG A 63 25.34 -7.83 13.88
C ARG A 63 26.13 -6.56 14.19
N PHE A 64 26.95 -6.58 15.24
CA PHE A 64 27.85 -5.46 15.53
C PHE A 64 28.79 -5.15 14.37
N ALA A 65 29.34 -6.18 13.72
CA ALA A 65 30.19 -6.04 12.54
C ALA A 65 29.48 -5.36 11.34
N LYS A 66 28.14 -5.41 11.26
CA LYS A 66 27.34 -4.73 10.23
C LYS A 66 26.89 -3.34 10.65
N SER A 67 26.90 -3.05 11.96
CA SER A 67 26.42 -1.79 12.50
C SER A 67 27.20 -0.58 11.98
N VAL A 68 26.61 0.60 12.13
CA VAL A 68 27.24 1.90 11.84
C VAL A 68 28.40 2.22 12.80
N HIS A 69 28.41 1.58 13.98
CA HIS A 69 29.45 1.75 15.01
C HIS A 69 30.54 0.67 14.97
N ARG A 70 30.55 -0.20 13.95
CA ARG A 70 31.56 -1.28 13.80
C ARG A 70 33.02 -0.81 13.86
N GLY A 71 33.26 0.49 13.59
CA GLY A 71 34.57 1.13 13.63
C GLY A 71 34.94 1.76 14.98
N LEU A 72 34.12 1.62 16.03
CA LEU A 72 34.41 2.10 17.38
C LEU A 72 34.87 0.96 18.29
N ALA A 73 35.88 1.24 19.12
CA ALA A 73 36.28 0.29 20.15
C ALA A 73 35.28 0.33 21.32
N CYS A 74 34.95 -0.81 21.94
CA CYS A 74 33.94 -0.88 23.00
C CYS A 74 34.25 0.11 24.15
N VAL A 75 35.53 0.24 24.50
CA VAL A 75 36.01 1.12 25.58
C VAL A 75 35.89 2.62 25.27
N GLU A 76 35.69 3.01 24.00
CA GLU A 76 35.47 4.40 23.62
C GLU A 76 34.05 4.86 24.00
N CYS A 77 33.08 3.94 23.97
CA CYS A 77 31.71 4.17 24.42
C CYS A 77 31.53 3.82 25.91
N HIS A 78 32.18 2.74 26.37
CA HIS A 78 32.17 2.27 27.75
C HIS A 78 33.49 2.61 28.45
N PRO A 79 33.67 3.84 28.97
CA PRO A 79 34.80 4.14 29.83
C PRO A 79 34.67 3.30 31.11
N GLY A 80 35.73 2.57 31.48
CA GLY A 80 35.82 1.88 32.78
C GLY A 80 35.68 2.85 33.96
N ALA A 81 35.78 2.35 35.19
CA ALA A 81 35.71 3.18 36.41
C ALA A 81 36.78 4.28 36.52
N GLY A 82 37.81 4.28 35.67
CA GLY A 82 38.72 5.38 35.44
C GLY A 82 40.01 5.00 34.70
N THR A 83 40.34 3.71 34.59
CA THR A 83 41.62 3.25 34.01
C THR A 83 41.45 2.00 33.13
N LYS A 84 42.50 1.59 32.38
CA LYS A 84 42.46 0.40 31.51
C LYS A 84 42.45 -0.91 32.32
N GLU A 85 42.94 -0.85 33.55
CA GLU A 85 42.97 -1.94 34.52
C GLU A 85 41.55 -2.36 34.96
N ASP A 86 40.54 -1.52 34.76
CA ASP A 86 39.16 -1.87 35.10
C ASP A 86 38.60 -3.04 34.27
N PHE A 87 39.20 -3.35 33.11
CA PHE A 87 38.79 -4.43 32.22
C PHE A 87 39.66 -5.69 32.34
N THR A 88 40.64 -5.74 33.26
CA THR A 88 41.54 -6.88 33.39
C THR A 88 40.95 -8.03 34.22
N GLU A 89 39.94 -7.75 35.04
CA GLU A 89 39.20 -8.74 35.82
C GLU A 89 37.73 -8.81 35.38
N ALA A 90 37.15 -10.01 35.33
CA ALA A 90 35.73 -10.23 35.00
C ALA A 90 35.00 -10.83 36.21
N PRO A 91 33.85 -10.27 36.65
CA PRO A 91 33.16 -9.10 36.12
C PRO A 91 33.89 -7.78 36.40
N HIS A 92 34.04 -6.95 35.37
CA HIS A 92 34.79 -5.70 35.45
C HIS A 92 34.00 -4.57 36.15
N LYS A 93 34.72 -3.62 36.74
CA LYS A 93 34.12 -2.47 37.43
C LYS A 93 33.76 -1.38 36.40
N LEU A 94 32.50 -0.97 36.40
CA LEU A 94 31.99 0.09 35.53
C LEU A 94 32.01 1.45 36.24
N SER A 95 32.18 2.51 35.46
CA SER A 95 32.08 3.90 35.94
C SER A 95 30.71 4.22 36.55
N ALA A 96 30.73 5.01 37.63
CA ALA A 96 29.53 5.58 38.22
C ALA A 96 28.90 6.67 37.33
N GLN A 97 29.67 7.29 36.43
CA GLN A 97 29.20 8.30 35.48
C GLN A 97 28.50 7.71 34.25
N GLY A 98 28.43 6.38 34.12
CA GLY A 98 27.75 5.70 33.02
C GLY A 98 28.54 5.70 31.70
N ALA A 99 28.00 5.00 30.71
CA ALA A 99 28.54 5.00 29.35
C ALA A 99 28.30 6.35 28.65
N LYS A 100 29.09 6.67 27.62
CA LYS A 100 28.83 7.84 26.78
C LYS A 100 27.43 7.76 26.18
N THR A 101 26.75 8.90 26.12
CA THR A 101 25.45 9.06 25.48
C THR A 101 25.62 9.34 23.99
N CYS A 102 24.54 9.22 23.22
CA CYS A 102 24.55 9.53 21.79
C CYS A 102 24.95 10.99 21.53
N VAL A 103 24.53 11.93 22.37
CA VAL A 103 24.78 13.37 22.17
C VAL A 103 26.21 13.80 22.49
N ASP A 104 26.96 12.98 23.25
CA ASP A 104 28.38 13.25 23.51
C ASP A 104 29.22 13.22 22.23
N CYS A 105 28.81 12.42 21.24
CA CYS A 105 29.44 12.36 19.91
C CYS A 105 28.58 13.01 18.82
N HIS A 106 27.25 12.85 18.87
CA HIS A 106 26.33 13.30 17.83
C HIS A 106 25.66 14.66 18.09
N GLY A 107 25.96 15.35 19.19
CA GLY A 107 25.22 16.54 19.64
C GLY A 107 25.00 17.62 18.58
N LYS A 108 26.01 17.89 17.73
CA LYS A 108 25.87 18.84 16.60
C LYS A 108 25.04 18.29 15.45
N TYR A 109 25.21 17.01 15.11
CA TYR A 109 24.50 16.38 14.00
C TYR A 109 23.02 16.14 14.31
N PHE A 110 22.73 15.82 15.56
CA PHE A 110 21.42 15.44 16.06
C PHE A 110 20.72 16.57 16.83
N SER A 111 21.13 17.83 16.69
CA SER A 111 20.48 18.96 17.38
C SER A 111 18.96 18.99 17.16
N ASP A 112 18.53 18.84 15.90
CA ASP A 112 17.12 18.87 15.51
C ASP A 112 16.38 17.61 15.99
N ILE A 113 17.07 16.47 15.92
CA ILE A 113 16.57 15.18 16.41
C ILE A 113 16.37 15.24 17.92
N ASN A 114 17.33 15.78 18.66
CA ASN A 114 17.28 15.93 20.11
C ASN A 114 16.17 16.92 20.51
N SER A 115 16.01 18.02 19.76
CA SER A 115 14.90 18.96 19.94
C SER A 115 13.55 18.27 19.73
N SER A 116 13.39 17.49 18.66
CA SER A 116 12.20 16.71 18.38
C SER A 116 11.93 15.64 19.46
N TYR A 117 12.95 14.87 19.82
CA TYR A 117 12.90 13.85 20.86
C TYR A 117 12.47 14.45 22.21
N SER A 118 13.00 15.61 22.60
CA SER A 118 12.62 16.30 23.84
C SER A 118 11.15 16.73 23.87
N GLN A 119 10.52 16.88 22.70
CA GLN A 119 9.11 17.18 22.56
C GLN A 119 8.21 15.93 22.61
N SER A 120 8.79 14.72 22.50
CA SER A 120 8.06 13.46 22.53
C SER A 120 7.35 13.25 23.87
N PHE A 121 6.25 12.52 23.83
CA PHE A 121 5.48 12.18 25.03
C PHE A 121 6.33 11.40 26.04
N HIS A 122 7.13 10.43 25.58
CA HIS A 122 8.00 9.63 26.45
C HIS A 122 9.04 10.48 27.16
N ALA A 123 9.76 11.36 26.45
CA ALA A 123 10.78 12.22 27.06
C ALA A 123 10.16 13.14 28.13
N LYS A 124 8.97 13.71 27.86
CA LYS A 124 8.27 14.58 28.81
C LYS A 124 7.78 13.85 30.06
N GLN A 125 7.33 12.61 29.94
CA GLN A 125 6.76 11.86 31.06
C GLN A 125 7.78 11.10 31.90
N LEU A 126 8.81 10.56 31.25
CA LEU A 126 9.77 9.67 31.90
C LEU A 126 11.08 10.38 32.28
N GLY A 127 11.36 11.57 31.73
CA GLY A 127 12.59 12.31 31.98
C GLY A 127 13.83 11.44 31.75
N ASP A 128 14.73 11.43 32.73
CA ASP A 128 16.01 10.71 32.67
C ASP A 128 15.86 9.17 32.59
N LYS A 129 14.67 8.62 32.83
CA LYS A 129 14.40 7.17 32.67
C LYS A 129 14.24 6.76 31.20
N PHE A 130 14.13 7.71 30.28
CA PHE A 130 13.97 7.46 28.85
C PHE A 130 15.07 8.21 28.09
N SER A 131 15.68 7.58 27.09
CA SER A 131 16.79 8.16 26.34
C SER A 131 16.79 7.65 24.89
N CYS A 132 17.76 8.09 24.07
CA CYS A 132 17.94 7.56 22.73
C CYS A 132 18.11 6.02 22.72
N THR A 133 18.71 5.46 23.78
CA THR A 133 18.95 4.01 23.89
C THR A 133 17.72 3.22 24.29
N SER A 134 16.63 3.89 24.70
CA SER A 134 15.33 3.25 24.93
C SER A 134 14.71 2.77 23.61
N CYS A 135 15.05 3.41 22.48
CA CYS A 135 14.56 3.02 21.16
C CYS A 135 15.65 2.46 20.24
N HIS A 136 16.89 2.96 20.34
CA HIS A 136 17.97 2.58 19.46
C HIS A 136 19.03 1.75 20.18
N ASN A 137 19.47 0.66 19.55
CA ASN A 137 20.61 -0.11 20.04
C ASN A 137 21.86 0.21 19.19
N ALA A 138 22.82 0.91 19.81
CA ALA A 138 24.06 1.34 19.16
C ALA A 138 24.90 0.15 18.65
N HIS A 139 24.75 -1.04 19.24
CA HIS A 139 25.48 -2.24 18.84
C HIS A 139 24.94 -2.90 17.57
N VAL A 140 23.72 -2.59 17.10
CA VAL A 140 23.10 -3.30 15.97
C VAL A 140 22.46 -2.38 14.92
N MET A 141 22.56 -1.06 15.08
CA MET A 141 21.97 -0.08 14.17
C MET A 141 22.65 -0.08 12.78
N GLU A 142 21.87 -0.16 11.70
CA GLU A 142 22.32 -0.15 10.30
C GLU A 142 21.68 1.02 9.52
N ASN A 143 22.37 1.61 8.52
CA ASN A 143 21.92 2.82 7.82
C ASN A 143 20.78 2.60 6.79
N THR A 144 20.72 1.46 6.12
CA THR A 144 19.86 1.23 4.93
C THR A 144 18.41 0.88 5.26
N VAL A 145 18.06 0.92 6.54
CA VAL A 145 16.91 0.22 7.10
C VAL A 145 15.71 1.16 7.32
N ALA A 146 15.97 2.46 7.45
CA ALA A 146 14.96 3.42 7.87
C ALA A 146 13.91 3.76 6.79
N THR A 147 14.30 3.81 5.51
CA THR A 147 13.47 4.35 4.41
C THR A 147 12.98 3.31 3.41
N LYS A 148 13.34 2.04 3.60
CA LYS A 148 12.85 0.87 2.83
C LYS A 148 12.89 -0.39 3.73
N PRO A 149 12.17 -0.42 4.85
CA PRO A 149 12.21 -1.55 5.75
C PRO A 149 11.53 -2.76 5.11
N SER A 150 12.13 -3.94 5.25
CA SER A 150 11.43 -5.20 4.97
C SER A 150 10.35 -5.45 6.03
N MET A 151 9.43 -6.38 5.78
CA MET A 151 8.41 -6.77 6.76
C MET A 151 9.03 -7.27 8.08
N ASP A 152 10.17 -7.95 8.02
CA ASP A 152 10.90 -8.38 9.22
C ASP A 152 11.51 -7.19 9.97
N GLN A 153 11.95 -6.18 9.24
CA GLN A 153 12.41 -4.95 9.85
C GLN A 153 11.27 -4.18 10.51
N VAL A 154 10.11 -4.06 9.86
CA VAL A 154 8.92 -3.43 10.48
C VAL A 154 8.58 -4.11 11.80
N ARG A 155 8.59 -5.45 11.83
CA ARG A 155 8.40 -6.23 13.06
C ARG A 155 9.47 -5.94 14.11
N PHE A 156 10.73 -5.86 13.71
CA PHE A 156 11.84 -5.54 14.61
C PHE A 156 11.72 -4.12 15.19
N ASP A 157 11.38 -3.14 14.37
CA ASP A 157 11.19 -1.75 14.79
C ASP A 157 10.00 -1.65 15.76
N ASN A 158 8.88 -2.32 15.44
CA ASN A 158 7.71 -2.36 16.31
C ASN A 158 7.99 -3.06 17.64
N TYR A 159 8.83 -4.09 17.65
CA TYR A 159 9.22 -4.79 18.87
C TYR A 159 9.85 -3.85 19.90
N THR A 160 10.56 -2.80 19.46
CA THR A 160 11.10 -1.77 20.35
C THR A 160 10.03 -1.10 21.21
N CYS A 161 8.85 -0.84 20.64
CA CYS A 161 7.71 -0.29 21.37
C CYS A 161 7.10 -1.36 22.29
N LEU A 162 6.94 -2.58 21.77
CA LEU A 162 6.32 -3.69 22.50
C LEU A 162 7.12 -4.11 23.74
N LYS A 163 8.46 -4.01 23.72
CA LYS A 163 9.32 -4.27 24.89
C LYS A 163 8.86 -3.59 26.18
N CYS A 164 8.25 -2.40 26.07
CA CYS A 164 7.67 -1.70 27.22
C CYS A 164 6.15 -1.83 27.25
N HIS A 165 5.47 -1.69 26.11
CA HIS A 165 4.01 -1.67 26.05
C HIS A 165 3.33 -3.04 26.27
N THR A 166 4.10 -4.13 26.30
CA THR A 166 3.58 -5.47 26.64
C THR A 166 4.27 -6.09 27.85
N ASP A 167 5.27 -5.43 28.44
CA ASP A 167 5.97 -5.92 29.63
C ASP A 167 5.27 -5.49 30.92
N LEU A 168 4.67 -6.46 31.60
CA LEU A 168 3.97 -6.29 32.87
C LEU A 168 4.84 -5.59 33.93
N THR A 169 6.12 -5.99 34.03
CA THR A 169 7.00 -5.54 35.12
C THR A 169 7.68 -4.22 34.76
N GLY A 170 8.25 -4.14 33.56
CA GLY A 170 8.93 -2.94 33.08
C GLY A 170 7.97 -1.76 32.91
N TYR A 171 6.76 -1.99 32.39
CA TYR A 171 5.77 -0.90 32.23
C TYR A 171 5.40 -0.29 33.58
N LYS A 172 5.14 -1.12 34.59
CA LYS A 172 4.84 -0.66 35.95
C LYS A 172 6.01 0.08 36.59
N ALA A 173 7.24 -0.42 36.42
CA ALA A 173 8.44 0.24 36.93
C ALA A 173 8.69 1.62 36.30
N LEU A 174 8.36 1.78 35.01
CA LEU A 174 8.52 3.03 34.27
C LEU A 174 7.39 4.03 34.55
N SER A 175 6.13 3.59 34.47
CA SER A 175 4.94 4.46 34.47
C SER A 175 4.19 4.52 35.80
N GLY A 176 4.41 3.56 36.70
CA GLY A 176 3.62 3.38 37.92
C GLY A 176 2.22 2.77 37.70
N LYS A 177 1.85 2.44 36.46
CA LYS A 177 0.56 1.86 36.08
C LYS A 177 0.71 0.41 35.63
N GLU A 178 -0.37 -0.36 35.71
CA GLU A 178 -0.36 -1.72 35.17
C GLU A 178 -0.53 -1.69 33.64
N VAL A 179 0.09 -2.66 32.95
CA VAL A 179 0.08 -2.69 31.48
C VAL A 179 -1.33 -2.88 30.89
N TRP A 180 -2.28 -3.48 31.62
CA TRP A 180 -3.68 -3.62 31.18
C TRP A 180 -4.54 -2.39 31.47
N GLU A 181 -4.05 -1.42 32.24
CA GLU A 181 -4.71 -0.12 32.44
C GLU A 181 -4.44 0.84 31.27
N GLN A 182 -3.50 0.47 30.40
CA GLN A 182 -3.19 1.26 29.22
C GLN A 182 -4.32 1.07 28.18
N ASP A 183 -4.72 2.16 27.55
CA ASP A 183 -5.66 2.12 26.43
C ASP A 183 -4.88 2.00 25.12
N LEU A 184 -4.71 0.75 24.65
CA LEU A 184 -4.16 0.42 23.34
C LEU A 184 -5.24 0.35 22.25
N SER A 185 -6.39 1.01 22.39
CA SER A 185 -7.48 0.87 21.40
C SER A 185 -7.07 1.36 20.01
N HIS A 186 -6.58 0.42 19.22
CA HIS A 186 -6.44 0.51 17.77
C HIS A 186 -7.73 0.04 17.07
N ASP A 187 -8.87 0.09 17.76
CA ASP A 187 -10.18 -0.42 17.28
C ASP A 187 -10.67 0.28 16.02
N PHE A 188 -10.18 1.49 15.76
CA PHE A 188 -10.45 2.21 14.51
C PHE A 188 -9.81 1.54 13.28
N LEU A 189 -8.76 0.73 13.48
CA LEU A 189 -7.94 0.19 12.40
C LEU A 189 -8.51 -1.14 11.90
N PRO A 190 -8.96 -1.25 10.64
CA PRO A 190 -9.36 -2.52 10.05
C PRO A 190 -8.15 -3.45 9.91
N ASN A 191 -8.32 -4.76 10.00
CA ASN A 191 -7.24 -5.75 9.82
C ASN A 191 -5.94 -5.37 10.55
N LYS A 192 -6.02 -5.12 11.87
CA LYS A 192 -4.93 -4.57 12.69
C LYS A 192 -3.61 -5.33 12.56
N ALA A 193 -3.67 -6.66 12.50
CA ALA A 193 -2.50 -7.51 12.40
C ALA A 193 -1.69 -7.22 11.12
N GLU A 194 -2.39 -7.06 9.99
CA GLU A 194 -1.75 -6.74 8.71
C GLU A 194 -1.14 -5.35 8.69
N HIS A 195 -1.82 -4.37 9.29
CA HIS A 195 -1.22 -3.04 9.46
C HIS A 195 0.05 -3.10 10.31
N PHE A 196 0.04 -3.80 11.45
CA PHE A 196 1.25 -3.91 12.28
C PHE A 196 2.37 -4.72 11.65
N ALA A 197 2.05 -5.60 10.69
CA ALA A 197 3.05 -6.29 9.89
C ALA A 197 3.67 -5.36 8.84
N ALA A 198 2.88 -4.46 8.26
CA ALA A 198 3.26 -3.64 7.10
C ALA A 198 3.71 -2.21 7.43
N VAL A 199 3.32 -1.64 8.57
CA VAL A 199 3.70 -0.28 8.98
C VAL A 199 4.27 -0.26 10.39
N ARG A 200 5.23 0.65 10.63
CA ARG A 200 5.81 0.82 11.96
C ARG A 200 4.88 1.65 12.86
N CYS A 201 4.93 1.46 14.17
CA CYS A 201 4.17 2.27 15.13
C CYS A 201 4.45 3.77 14.95
N ILE A 202 5.70 4.13 14.61
CA ILE A 202 6.11 5.52 14.38
C ILE A 202 5.40 6.18 13.18
N GLU A 203 4.82 5.42 12.26
CA GLU A 203 4.10 5.99 11.11
C GLU A 203 2.81 6.66 11.54
N CYS A 204 2.17 6.12 12.59
CA CYS A 204 0.96 6.69 13.18
C CYS A 204 1.26 7.56 14.41
N HIS A 205 2.30 7.24 15.16
CA HIS A 205 2.64 7.90 16.43
C HIS A 205 3.62 9.06 16.28
N THR A 206 3.74 9.67 15.10
CA THR A 206 4.56 10.88 14.88
C THR A 206 3.82 11.88 13.98
N PRO A 207 4.15 13.18 14.00
CA PRO A 207 3.34 14.22 13.35
C PRO A 207 3.15 14.03 11.85
N ALA A 208 1.91 13.84 11.40
CA ALA A 208 1.59 13.39 10.03
C ALA A 208 2.11 14.28 8.88
N LYS A 209 2.33 15.58 9.13
CA LYS A 209 2.81 16.55 8.13
C LYS A 209 4.32 16.83 8.24
N SER A 210 5.07 15.86 8.75
CA SER A 210 6.51 15.99 8.98
C SER A 210 7.25 14.70 8.67
N ALA A 211 8.48 14.80 8.18
CA ALA A 211 9.42 13.67 8.10
C ALA A 211 10.02 13.31 9.48
N ASP A 212 9.63 14.05 10.53
CA ASP A 212 10.08 13.80 11.89
C ASP A 212 9.52 12.48 12.44
N MET A 213 10.44 11.57 12.75
CA MET A 213 10.17 10.26 13.35
C MET A 213 10.54 10.18 14.85
N HIS A 214 11.10 11.23 15.44
CA HIS A 214 11.60 11.22 16.83
C HIS A 214 10.63 11.87 17.82
N ARG A 215 9.68 12.68 17.35
CA ARG A 215 8.60 13.24 18.18
C ARG A 215 7.46 12.23 18.29
N ILE A 216 7.59 11.31 19.24
CA ILE A 216 6.54 10.33 19.54
C ILE A 216 5.34 11.02 20.20
N LEU A 217 4.16 10.86 19.63
CA LEU A 217 2.89 11.46 20.05
C LEU A 217 2.07 10.49 20.92
N PRO A 218 1.26 11.00 21.86
CA PRO A 218 0.30 10.19 22.60
C PRO A 218 -0.85 9.70 21.69
N LYS A 219 -1.65 8.74 22.16
CA LYS A 219 -2.75 8.12 21.37
C LYS A 219 -3.84 9.10 20.91
N GLU A 220 -3.98 10.24 21.60
CA GLU A 220 -4.96 11.28 21.26
C GLU A 220 -4.53 12.07 20.03
N GLU A 221 -3.21 12.22 19.83
CA GLU A 221 -2.60 12.97 18.73
C GLU A 221 -2.06 12.05 17.61
N SER A 222 -2.16 10.73 17.77
CA SER A 222 -1.74 9.77 16.75
C SER A 222 -2.60 9.90 15.49
N LEU A 223 -2.00 9.66 14.32
CA LEU A 223 -2.71 9.65 13.04
C LEU A 223 -3.76 8.54 13.00
N LYS A 224 -5.02 8.94 12.84
CA LYS A 224 -6.18 8.04 12.66
C LYS A 224 -6.90 8.25 11.32
N ASP A 225 -6.34 9.10 10.47
CA ASP A 225 -6.85 9.39 9.15
C ASP A 225 -6.29 8.37 8.16
N CYS A 226 -7.14 7.47 7.68
CA CYS A 226 -6.75 6.46 6.71
C CYS A 226 -6.22 7.08 5.41
N THR A 227 -6.71 8.26 5.02
CA THR A 227 -6.33 8.90 3.75
C THR A 227 -4.89 9.41 3.76
N ALA A 228 -4.33 9.74 4.92
CA ALA A 228 -2.92 10.11 5.03
C ALA A 228 -1.96 8.99 4.61
N CYS A 229 -2.40 7.73 4.66
CA CYS A 229 -1.64 6.56 4.20
C CYS A 229 -2.15 5.98 2.86
N HIS A 230 -3.45 6.15 2.56
CA HIS A 230 -4.12 5.54 1.41
C HIS A 230 -4.44 6.52 0.27
N SER A 231 -3.96 7.77 0.33
CA SER A 231 -4.05 8.71 -0.79
C SER A 231 -2.79 8.70 -1.66
N GLU A 232 -2.86 9.35 -2.82
CA GLU A 232 -1.75 9.47 -3.78
C GLU A 232 -0.50 10.09 -3.15
N GLU A 233 -0.66 11.14 -2.33
CA GLU A 233 0.41 11.75 -1.54
C GLU A 233 0.45 11.16 -0.12
N SER A 234 0.81 9.88 -0.02
CA SER A 234 0.84 9.19 1.27
C SER A 234 2.08 9.50 2.09
N ILE A 235 1.92 9.55 3.41
CA ILE A 235 3.01 9.69 4.38
C ILE A 235 4.03 8.54 4.29
N LEU A 236 3.59 7.36 3.83
CA LEU A 236 4.43 6.17 3.67
C LEU A 236 5.50 6.38 2.58
N THR A 237 5.19 7.14 1.53
CA THR A 237 6.19 7.47 0.50
C THR A 237 7.32 8.35 1.05
N HIS A 238 7.00 9.22 2.02
CA HIS A 238 7.96 10.13 2.63
C HIS A 238 8.79 9.52 3.76
N ARG A 239 8.29 8.46 4.41
CA ARG A 239 8.95 7.87 5.61
C ARG A 239 9.48 6.47 5.42
N MET A 240 8.81 5.66 4.61
CA MET A 240 9.02 4.22 4.53
C MET A 240 9.45 3.75 3.14
N HIS A 241 9.22 4.54 2.09
CA HIS A 241 9.57 4.17 0.71
C HIS A 241 10.25 5.30 -0.07
N SER A 242 10.89 6.25 0.62
CA SER A 242 11.64 7.32 -0.03
C SER A 242 12.96 6.78 -0.58
N GLU A 243 13.32 7.13 -1.81
CA GLU A 243 14.68 7.00 -2.32
C GLU A 243 15.44 8.29 -2.03
N PRO A 244 16.26 8.35 -0.96
CA PRO A 244 16.99 9.57 -0.67
C PRO A 244 18.00 9.84 -1.79
N THR A 245 17.84 10.97 -2.45
CA THR A 245 18.73 11.52 -3.47
C THR A 245 19.76 12.45 -2.83
N ASP A 246 20.83 12.78 -3.56
CA ASP A 246 21.81 13.78 -3.11
C ASP A 246 21.16 15.16 -2.83
N ALA A 247 20.03 15.46 -3.46
CA ALA A 247 19.25 16.65 -3.20
C ALA A 247 18.57 16.62 -1.81
N ASP A 248 18.16 15.44 -1.31
CA ASP A 248 17.52 15.27 0.00
C ASP A 248 18.49 15.49 1.17
N PHE A 249 19.80 15.34 0.92
CA PHE A 249 20.85 15.65 1.89
C PHE A 249 21.42 17.07 1.73
N GLY A 250 21.07 17.75 0.63
CA GLY A 250 21.52 19.11 0.31
C GLY A 250 21.13 20.11 1.40
N GLY A 251 22.12 20.68 2.08
CA GLY A 251 21.89 21.68 3.13
C GLY A 251 21.46 21.12 4.49
N LYS A 252 21.40 19.79 4.68
CA LYS A 252 21.03 19.13 5.96
C LYS A 252 21.92 19.50 7.16
N PHE A 253 23.11 20.05 6.88
CA PHE A 253 24.07 20.50 7.89
C PHE A 253 24.09 22.02 8.10
N LEU A 254 23.29 22.78 7.34
CA LEU A 254 23.10 24.21 7.56
C LEU A 254 22.35 24.42 8.88
N GLY A 255 22.72 25.45 9.64
CA GLY A 255 22.13 25.78 10.94
C GLY A 255 22.70 24.97 12.11
N LYS A 256 23.62 24.04 11.85
CA LYS A 256 24.21 23.13 12.87
C LYS A 256 25.52 23.62 13.46
N GLY A 257 25.97 24.82 13.10
CA GLY A 257 27.25 25.38 13.55
C GLY A 257 28.46 24.59 13.05
N LEU A 258 28.32 23.92 11.91
CA LEU A 258 29.41 23.23 11.20
C LEU A 258 30.07 24.13 10.14
N PHE A 259 29.35 25.13 9.64
CA PHE A 259 29.80 26.03 8.58
C PHE A 259 29.38 27.49 8.86
N ASP A 260 29.93 28.43 8.08
CA ASP A 260 29.41 29.80 7.97
C ASP A 260 28.15 29.80 7.09
N ASP A 261 27.02 29.50 7.72
CA ASP A 261 25.74 29.31 7.06
C ASP A 261 25.28 30.58 6.32
N ALA A 262 25.59 31.77 6.82
CA ALA A 262 25.22 33.04 6.19
C ALA A 262 25.93 33.23 4.83
N SER A 263 27.22 32.90 4.78
CA SER A 263 28.02 32.93 3.54
C SER A 263 27.59 31.85 2.55
N LEU A 264 27.32 30.64 3.02
CA LEU A 264 26.79 29.54 2.20
C LEU A 264 25.43 29.87 1.60
N LEU A 265 24.47 30.35 2.41
CA LEU A 265 23.14 30.73 1.93
C LEU A 265 23.21 31.88 0.90
N LYS A 266 24.13 32.84 1.09
CA LYS A 266 24.37 33.92 0.11
C LYS A 266 24.93 33.40 -1.22
N LYS A 267 25.82 32.39 -1.18
CA LYS A 267 26.38 31.73 -2.38
C LYS A 267 25.39 30.79 -3.06
N LEU A 268 24.47 30.19 -2.32
CA LEU A 268 23.44 29.27 -2.83
C LEU A 268 22.18 29.99 -3.32
N ALA A 269 21.93 31.24 -2.88
CA ALA A 269 20.78 32.05 -3.30
C ALA A 269 20.58 32.18 -4.84
N PRO A 270 21.63 32.26 -5.69
CA PRO A 270 21.48 32.30 -7.14
C PRO A 270 21.01 30.97 -7.76
N LEU A 271 21.25 29.84 -7.09
CA LEU A 271 20.93 28.48 -7.58
C LEU A 271 19.47 28.06 -7.27
N LYS A 272 18.73 28.87 -6.49
CA LYS A 272 17.43 28.51 -5.91
C LYS A 272 16.23 28.43 -6.87
N LYS A 273 16.36 28.75 -8.17
CA LYS A 273 15.18 28.95 -9.03
C LYS A 273 14.79 27.81 -9.98
N SER A 274 15.55 26.73 -10.14
CA SER A 274 15.13 25.67 -11.07
C SER A 274 15.42 24.22 -10.69
N GLU A 275 16.35 23.92 -9.78
CA GLU A 275 16.82 22.52 -9.65
C GLU A 275 16.65 21.90 -8.25
N VAL A 276 16.64 22.69 -7.17
CA VAL A 276 16.60 22.12 -5.81
C VAL A 276 15.17 21.93 -5.28
N ALA A 277 14.23 22.80 -5.66
CA ALA A 277 12.82 22.69 -5.23
C ALA A 277 11.96 21.82 -6.15
N ALA A 278 12.36 21.63 -7.41
CA ALA A 278 11.62 20.83 -8.39
C ALA A 278 11.69 19.32 -8.13
N ASN A 279 12.66 18.88 -7.30
CA ASN A 279 12.86 17.47 -6.98
C ASN A 279 12.14 17.02 -5.69
N MET A 280 11.39 17.92 -5.04
CA MET A 280 10.41 17.58 -3.98
C MET A 280 9.06 17.14 -4.54
N ILE A 281 9.00 16.78 -5.82
CA ILE A 281 7.79 16.23 -6.43
C ILE A 281 7.90 14.70 -6.30
N PRO A 282 7.02 14.04 -5.53
CA PRO A 282 6.84 12.60 -5.67
C PRO A 282 6.49 12.36 -7.12
N ASN A 283 7.34 11.62 -7.86
CA ASN A 283 7.21 11.30 -9.29
C ASN A 283 5.88 11.76 -9.90
N ALA A 284 5.84 12.96 -10.51
CA ALA A 284 4.64 13.50 -11.18
C ALA A 284 4.10 12.57 -12.28
N LEU A 285 4.89 11.57 -12.66
CA LEU A 285 4.46 10.43 -13.44
C LEU A 285 4.24 9.29 -12.44
N GLY A 286 3.02 9.19 -11.90
CA GLY A 286 2.51 8.08 -11.09
C GLY A 286 2.45 6.75 -11.87
N PHE A 287 3.56 6.38 -12.48
CA PHE A 287 3.81 5.11 -13.12
C PHE A 287 4.99 4.48 -12.38
N ILE A 288 4.63 3.68 -11.36
CA ILE A 288 5.49 2.72 -10.66
C ILE A 288 6.39 3.34 -9.59
N ASN A 289 5.83 3.57 -8.39
CA ASN A 289 6.63 3.68 -7.18
C ASN A 289 7.11 2.26 -6.76
N ASN A 290 8.15 1.76 -7.44
CA ASN A 290 8.65 0.38 -7.31
C ASN A 290 8.84 -0.08 -5.85
N GLY A 291 9.17 0.84 -4.94
CA GLY A 291 9.37 0.56 -3.51
C GLY A 291 8.10 0.17 -2.75
N LEU A 292 6.94 0.75 -3.09
CA LEU A 292 5.65 0.31 -2.55
C LEU A 292 5.26 -0.98 -3.27
N PHE A 293 5.10 -0.94 -4.58
CA PHE A 293 4.53 -2.03 -5.39
C PHE A 293 5.22 -3.40 -5.28
N LYS A 294 6.52 -3.43 -4.97
CA LYS A 294 7.29 -4.69 -4.89
C LYS A 294 7.00 -5.47 -3.61
N ASP A 295 6.83 -4.77 -2.48
CA ASP A 295 6.69 -5.39 -1.16
C ASP A 295 5.26 -5.22 -0.60
N SER A 296 4.51 -4.20 -1.04
CA SER A 296 3.15 -3.90 -0.57
C SER A 296 2.26 -3.17 -1.60
N TYR A 297 1.01 -3.60 -1.76
CA TYR A 297 0.01 -2.83 -2.50
C TYR A 297 -0.84 -2.04 -1.50
N VAL A 298 -0.89 -0.71 -1.64
CA VAL A 298 -1.65 0.17 -0.74
C VAL A 298 -2.74 0.85 -1.55
N ILE A 299 -3.98 0.41 -1.36
CA ILE A 299 -5.17 0.93 -2.07
C ILE A 299 -5.17 2.47 -2.02
N GLY A 300 -5.37 3.10 -3.18
CA GLY A 300 -5.42 4.56 -3.36
C GLY A 300 -4.05 5.26 -3.40
N ALA A 301 -3.03 4.75 -2.71
CA ALA A 301 -1.65 5.27 -2.77
C ALA A 301 -0.85 4.69 -3.94
N THR A 302 -1.13 3.45 -4.32
CA THR A 302 -0.43 2.73 -5.40
C THR A 302 -1.26 2.71 -6.69
N ARG A 303 -1.75 3.89 -7.12
CA ARG A 303 -2.53 4.08 -8.35
C ARG A 303 -1.66 4.09 -9.60
N ASN A 304 -2.29 3.89 -10.76
CA ASN A 304 -1.65 4.04 -12.06
C ASN A 304 -2.33 5.18 -12.84
N VAL A 305 -1.66 6.34 -12.88
CA VAL A 305 -2.22 7.56 -13.48
C VAL A 305 -2.55 7.38 -14.96
N VAL A 306 -1.75 6.59 -15.69
CA VAL A 306 -2.01 6.29 -17.09
C VAL A 306 -3.32 5.53 -17.22
N LEU A 307 -3.49 4.45 -16.44
CA LEU A 307 -4.71 3.64 -16.47
C LEU A 307 -5.95 4.45 -16.04
N ASP A 308 -5.83 5.28 -15.00
CA ASP A 308 -6.89 6.19 -14.54
C ASP A 308 -7.31 7.16 -15.66
N THR A 309 -6.32 7.73 -16.36
CA THR A 309 -6.55 8.66 -17.47
C THR A 309 -7.27 7.97 -18.62
N TRP A 310 -6.83 6.76 -19.01
CA TRP A 310 -7.49 5.96 -20.02
C TRP A 310 -8.93 5.61 -19.63
N ALA A 311 -9.16 5.18 -18.39
CA ALA A 311 -10.49 4.86 -17.87
C ALA A 311 -11.42 6.08 -17.92
N PHE A 312 -10.92 7.26 -17.52
CA PHE A 312 -11.67 8.52 -17.57
C PHE A 312 -12.09 8.88 -19.00
N TYR A 313 -11.14 8.91 -19.94
CA TYR A 313 -11.45 9.23 -21.34
C TYR A 313 -12.38 8.20 -21.99
N LEU A 314 -12.23 6.92 -21.66
CA LEU A 314 -13.11 5.86 -22.16
C LEU A 314 -14.55 6.01 -21.64
N ALA A 315 -14.71 6.34 -20.36
CA ALA A 315 -16.03 6.64 -19.79
C ALA A 315 -16.65 7.88 -20.43
N LEU A 316 -15.88 8.97 -20.62
CA LEU A 316 -16.35 10.19 -21.28
C LEU A 316 -16.75 9.94 -22.73
N ALA A 317 -15.95 9.20 -23.50
CA ALA A 317 -16.25 8.84 -24.87
C ALA A 317 -17.53 7.98 -24.97
N THR A 318 -17.71 7.05 -24.02
CA THR A 318 -18.94 6.25 -23.93
C THR A 318 -20.16 7.14 -23.67
N LEU A 319 -20.10 8.01 -22.67
CA LEU A 319 -21.21 8.93 -22.36
C LEU A 319 -21.53 9.84 -23.55
N PHE A 320 -20.52 10.40 -24.21
CA PHE A 320 -20.70 11.23 -25.40
C PHE A 320 -21.39 10.45 -26.52
N ALA A 321 -20.94 9.22 -26.81
CA ALA A 321 -21.53 8.37 -27.83
C ALA A 321 -23.01 8.06 -27.52
N LEU A 322 -23.34 7.78 -26.26
CA LEU A 322 -24.71 7.49 -25.84
C LEU A 322 -25.62 8.72 -25.88
N VAL A 323 -25.12 9.89 -25.49
CA VAL A 323 -25.87 11.16 -25.59
C VAL A 323 -26.12 11.50 -27.06
N LEU A 324 -25.12 11.38 -27.92
CA LEU A 324 -25.26 11.59 -29.36
C LEU A 324 -26.28 10.61 -29.95
N HIS A 325 -26.14 9.32 -29.65
CA HIS A 325 -27.06 8.28 -30.13
C HIS A 325 -28.49 8.51 -29.62
N GLY A 326 -28.67 8.86 -28.34
CA GLY A 326 -29.97 9.18 -27.76
C GLY A 326 -30.60 10.41 -28.38
N GLY A 327 -29.82 11.46 -28.62
CA GLY A 327 -30.24 12.70 -29.29
C GLY A 327 -30.68 12.47 -30.73
N LEU A 328 -29.88 11.72 -31.52
CA LEU A 328 -30.25 11.32 -32.88
C LEU A 328 -31.54 10.48 -32.91
N ARG A 329 -31.74 9.62 -31.91
CA ARG A 329 -32.98 8.83 -31.76
C ARG A 329 -34.17 9.73 -31.46
N TYR A 330 -34.03 10.68 -30.54
CA TYR A 330 -35.06 11.65 -30.22
C TYR A 330 -35.45 12.50 -31.44
N LEU A 331 -34.48 13.04 -32.16
CA LEU A 331 -34.70 13.83 -33.37
C LEU A 331 -35.37 13.02 -34.49
N SER A 332 -34.95 11.76 -34.69
CA SER A 332 -35.56 10.89 -35.72
C SER A 332 -36.99 10.47 -35.35
N SER A 333 -37.30 10.29 -34.06
CA SER A 333 -38.66 9.98 -33.59
C SER A 333 -39.65 11.13 -33.80
N ARG A 334 -39.21 12.39 -33.64
CA ARG A 334 -40.06 13.59 -33.86
C ARG A 334 -40.55 13.74 -35.30
N LYS A 335 -39.81 13.19 -36.27
CA LYS A 335 -40.15 13.27 -37.70
C LYS A 335 -41.10 12.17 -38.16
N ARG A 336 -41.48 11.23 -37.29
CA ARG A 336 -42.36 10.10 -37.66
C ARG A 336 -43.79 10.33 -37.20
N GLN A 337 -44.72 10.21 -38.13
CA GLN A 337 -46.14 10.01 -37.84
C GLN A 337 -46.46 8.53 -38.06
N GLY A 338 -47.06 7.87 -37.06
CA GLY A 338 -47.98 6.75 -37.33
C GLY A 338 -47.75 5.41 -36.62
N HIS A 339 -48.90 4.89 -36.15
CA HIS A 339 -49.37 3.50 -36.08
C HIS A 339 -48.51 2.47 -35.33
N ALA A 340 -48.67 2.44 -34.00
CA ALA A 340 -48.36 1.25 -33.20
C ALA A 340 -49.43 0.17 -33.44
N GLY A 341 -49.00 -1.08 -33.68
CA GLY A 341 -49.90 -2.23 -33.66
C GLY A 341 -50.48 -2.45 -32.26
N ALA A 342 -51.46 -3.34 -32.14
CA ALA A 342 -52.04 -3.66 -30.84
C ALA A 342 -50.95 -4.19 -29.87
N PRO A 343 -50.94 -3.74 -28.60
CA PRO A 343 -49.96 -4.21 -27.62
C PRO A 343 -50.18 -5.69 -27.30
N HIS A 344 -49.13 -6.48 -27.45
CA HIS A 344 -49.08 -7.88 -27.03
C HIS A 344 -48.14 -8.01 -25.82
N SER A 345 -48.61 -8.64 -24.74
CA SER A 345 -47.81 -8.86 -23.53
C SER A 345 -47.52 -10.36 -23.33
N GLU A 346 -46.24 -10.73 -23.25
CA GLU A 346 -45.81 -12.10 -22.94
C GLU A 346 -45.07 -12.12 -21.59
N TYR A 347 -45.31 -13.14 -20.76
CA TYR A 347 -44.56 -13.34 -19.52
C TYR A 347 -43.21 -14.00 -19.82
N VAL A 348 -42.12 -13.24 -19.64
CA VAL A 348 -40.76 -13.65 -20.05
C VAL A 348 -39.83 -13.87 -18.85
N TYR A 349 -39.93 -13.03 -17.81
CA TYR A 349 -38.96 -13.02 -16.72
C TYR A 349 -39.57 -13.58 -15.43
N ASP A 350 -39.06 -14.72 -14.95
CA ASP A 350 -39.51 -15.34 -13.70
C ASP A 350 -39.17 -14.51 -12.45
N LEU A 351 -40.04 -14.52 -11.43
CA LEU A 351 -39.89 -13.70 -10.21
C LEU A 351 -38.50 -13.85 -9.54
N HIS A 352 -38.00 -15.08 -9.40
CA HIS A 352 -36.70 -15.34 -8.78
C HIS A 352 -35.54 -14.67 -9.55
N ILE A 353 -35.60 -14.64 -10.89
CA ILE A 353 -34.61 -13.95 -11.73
C ILE A 353 -34.69 -12.44 -11.51
N ARG A 354 -35.91 -11.90 -11.35
CA ARG A 354 -36.10 -10.46 -11.12
C ARG A 354 -35.56 -10.01 -9.77
N LEU A 355 -35.87 -10.76 -8.71
CA LEU A 355 -35.33 -10.50 -7.37
C LEU A 355 -33.81 -10.58 -7.36
N TRP A 356 -33.25 -11.64 -7.96
CA TRP A 356 -31.81 -11.79 -8.10
C TRP A 356 -31.17 -10.61 -8.86
N HIS A 357 -31.77 -10.21 -9.99
CA HIS A 357 -31.27 -9.10 -10.80
C HIS A 357 -31.21 -7.79 -10.02
N TRP A 358 -32.29 -7.40 -9.32
CA TRP A 358 -32.33 -6.14 -8.58
C TRP A 358 -31.40 -6.15 -7.36
N MET A 359 -31.29 -7.29 -6.68
CA MET A 359 -30.29 -7.47 -5.62
C MET A 359 -28.87 -7.35 -6.16
N ASN A 360 -28.58 -8.00 -7.29
CA ASN A 360 -27.29 -7.91 -7.96
C ASN A 360 -26.97 -6.47 -8.39
N ALA A 361 -27.94 -5.77 -8.98
CA ALA A 361 -27.79 -4.38 -9.41
C ALA A 361 -27.48 -3.44 -8.21
N LEU A 362 -28.19 -3.60 -7.10
CA LEU A 362 -27.95 -2.82 -5.88
C LEU A 362 -26.53 -3.05 -5.34
N LEU A 363 -26.15 -4.33 -5.15
CA LEU A 363 -24.81 -4.70 -4.66
C LEU A 363 -23.72 -4.14 -5.56
N PHE A 364 -23.91 -4.23 -6.87
CA PHE A 364 -22.94 -3.78 -7.85
C PHE A 364 -22.78 -2.25 -7.85
N VAL A 365 -23.87 -1.48 -7.70
CA VAL A 365 -23.79 -0.02 -7.55
C VAL A 365 -23.05 0.36 -6.26
N VAL A 366 -23.34 -0.31 -5.15
CA VAL A 366 -22.62 -0.08 -3.88
C VAL A 366 -21.12 -0.37 -4.05
N LEU A 367 -20.76 -1.50 -4.66
CA LEU A 367 -19.37 -1.88 -4.94
C LEU A 367 -18.67 -0.89 -5.87
N LEU A 368 -19.34 -0.39 -6.90
CA LEU A 368 -18.76 0.57 -7.83
C LEU A 368 -18.50 1.93 -7.14
N VAL A 369 -19.46 2.44 -6.37
CA VAL A 369 -19.33 3.73 -5.66
C VAL A 369 -18.26 3.65 -4.57
N THR A 370 -18.28 2.59 -3.77
CA THR A 370 -17.28 2.36 -2.72
C THR A 370 -15.90 2.09 -3.32
N GLY A 371 -15.82 1.28 -4.39
CA GLY A 371 -14.57 1.00 -5.10
C GLY A 371 -13.94 2.24 -5.72
N MET A 372 -14.74 3.13 -6.32
CA MET A 372 -14.26 4.43 -6.80
C MET A 372 -13.76 5.32 -5.65
N SER A 373 -14.47 5.33 -4.50
CA SER A 373 -14.06 6.11 -3.33
C SER A 373 -12.76 5.60 -2.72
N LEU A 374 -12.55 4.28 -2.71
CA LEU A 374 -11.29 3.65 -2.29
C LEU A 374 -10.15 3.93 -3.26
N HIS A 375 -10.40 3.87 -4.56
CA HIS A 375 -9.39 4.10 -5.59
C HIS A 375 -8.94 5.56 -5.65
N PHE A 376 -9.86 6.51 -5.49
CA PHE A 376 -9.59 7.96 -5.52
C PHE A 376 -9.62 8.60 -4.12
N ALA A 377 -9.20 7.85 -3.10
CA ALA A 377 -9.25 8.28 -1.71
C ALA A 377 -8.59 9.65 -1.48
N GLY A 378 -9.28 10.53 -0.74
CA GLY A 378 -8.84 11.89 -0.45
C GLY A 378 -9.26 12.94 -1.48
N LEU A 379 -9.83 12.54 -2.63
CA LEU A 379 -10.40 13.48 -3.59
C LEU A 379 -11.76 14.01 -3.10
N ALA A 380 -12.03 15.30 -3.34
CA ALA A 380 -13.30 15.92 -2.99
C ALA A 380 -14.49 15.18 -3.66
N GLY A 381 -15.51 14.85 -2.87
CA GLY A 381 -16.71 14.13 -3.33
C GLY A 381 -16.68 12.61 -3.14
N THR A 382 -15.58 12.04 -2.66
CA THR A 382 -15.51 10.63 -2.24
C THR A 382 -16.16 10.41 -0.88
N LEU A 383 -16.62 9.18 -0.63
CA LEU A 383 -17.09 8.77 0.69
C LEU A 383 -15.92 8.66 1.67
N ASP A 384 -16.22 8.71 2.97
CA ASP A 384 -15.24 8.40 4.01
C ASP A 384 -14.54 7.06 3.73
N PHE A 385 -13.22 7.01 3.88
CA PHE A 385 -12.43 5.84 3.47
C PHE A 385 -12.79 4.61 4.30
N ALA A 386 -12.91 4.74 5.62
CA ALA A 386 -13.23 3.62 6.50
C ALA A 386 -14.65 3.09 6.24
N LEU A 387 -15.61 3.99 5.99
CA LEU A 387 -16.95 3.61 5.56
C LEU A 387 -16.92 2.88 4.20
N SER A 388 -16.11 3.37 3.26
CA SER A 388 -15.98 2.79 1.93
C SER A 388 -15.46 1.36 1.99
N VAL A 389 -14.41 1.09 2.79
CA VAL A 389 -13.88 -0.27 3.01
C VAL A 389 -14.97 -1.17 3.55
N ARG A 390 -15.63 -0.76 4.64
CA ARG A 390 -16.67 -1.57 5.30
C ARG A 390 -17.82 -1.93 4.36
N LEU A 391 -18.33 -0.95 3.61
CA LEU A 391 -19.43 -1.18 2.68
C LEU A 391 -18.99 -2.03 1.48
N HIS A 392 -17.77 -1.84 0.98
CA HIS A 392 -17.22 -2.63 -0.11
C HIS A 392 -17.07 -4.09 0.29
N ASP A 393 -16.50 -4.36 1.46
CA ASP A 393 -16.30 -5.70 2.01
C ASP A 393 -17.62 -6.44 2.20
N ILE A 394 -18.60 -5.79 2.86
CA ILE A 394 -19.93 -6.37 3.08
C ILE A 394 -20.61 -6.66 1.73
N ALA A 395 -20.62 -5.67 0.82
CA ALA A 395 -21.25 -5.84 -0.49
C ALA A 395 -20.54 -6.91 -1.33
N GLY A 396 -19.22 -7.04 -1.20
CA GLY A 396 -18.40 -8.05 -1.86
C GLY A 396 -18.78 -9.46 -1.40
N CYS A 397 -18.83 -9.70 -0.08
CA CYS A 397 -19.28 -10.98 0.47
C CYS A 397 -20.71 -11.34 0.03
N LEU A 398 -21.63 -10.36 0.06
CA LEU A 398 -23.00 -10.54 -0.41
C LEU A 398 -23.06 -10.84 -1.91
N LEU A 399 -22.20 -10.20 -2.73
CA LEU A 399 -22.12 -10.47 -4.17
C LEU A 399 -21.62 -11.89 -4.43
N VAL A 400 -20.60 -12.38 -3.70
CA VAL A 400 -20.11 -13.75 -3.82
C VAL A 400 -21.23 -14.75 -3.53
N ALA A 401 -21.96 -14.57 -2.43
CA ALA A 401 -23.10 -15.42 -2.09
C ALA A 401 -24.21 -15.36 -3.15
N ASN A 402 -24.56 -14.15 -3.61
CA ASN A 402 -25.57 -13.93 -4.64
C ASN A 402 -25.19 -14.56 -6.00
N TYR A 403 -23.91 -14.49 -6.37
CA TYR A 403 -23.40 -15.09 -7.60
C TYR A 403 -23.34 -16.62 -7.51
N ALA A 404 -22.97 -17.19 -6.35
CA ALA A 404 -23.01 -18.63 -6.13
C ALA A 404 -24.43 -19.19 -6.29
N VAL A 405 -25.44 -18.53 -5.71
CA VAL A 405 -26.85 -18.90 -5.89
C VAL A 405 -27.25 -18.84 -7.36
N PHE A 406 -26.84 -17.80 -8.10
CA PHE A 406 -27.10 -17.69 -9.53
C PHE A 406 -26.52 -18.86 -10.34
N VAL A 407 -25.24 -19.19 -10.12
CA VAL A 407 -24.59 -20.29 -10.83
C VAL A 407 -25.27 -21.63 -10.52
N LEU A 408 -25.56 -21.90 -9.24
CA LEU A 408 -26.25 -23.12 -8.83
C LEU A 408 -27.65 -23.23 -9.48
N MET A 409 -28.42 -22.14 -9.46
CA MET A 409 -29.74 -22.11 -10.10
C MET A 409 -29.65 -22.26 -11.61
N ALA A 410 -28.67 -21.63 -12.27
CA ALA A 410 -28.47 -21.75 -13.71
C ALA A 410 -28.12 -23.18 -14.13
N LEU A 411 -27.35 -23.90 -13.30
CA LEU A 411 -27.00 -25.31 -13.50
C LEU A 411 -28.21 -26.23 -13.28
N VAL A 412 -28.95 -26.05 -12.18
CA VAL A 412 -30.12 -26.89 -11.83
C VAL A 412 -31.27 -26.71 -12.83
N THR A 413 -31.56 -25.47 -13.23
CA THR A 413 -32.67 -25.17 -14.14
C THR A 413 -32.33 -25.35 -15.62
N GLY A 414 -31.04 -25.49 -15.95
CA GLY A 414 -30.56 -25.50 -17.35
C GLY A 414 -30.74 -24.17 -18.08
N ASN A 415 -31.07 -23.07 -17.37
CA ASN A 415 -31.27 -21.74 -17.94
C ASN A 415 -30.01 -21.17 -18.60
N ILE A 416 -28.83 -21.73 -18.33
CA ILE A 416 -27.58 -21.34 -18.98
C ILE A 416 -27.65 -21.38 -20.52
N LYS A 417 -28.49 -22.26 -21.08
CA LYS A 417 -28.72 -22.38 -22.53
C LYS A 417 -29.20 -21.07 -23.18
N GLN A 418 -29.84 -20.19 -22.41
CA GLN A 418 -30.32 -18.89 -22.91
C GLN A 418 -29.17 -17.92 -23.23
N TYR A 419 -28.00 -18.11 -22.61
CA TYR A 419 -26.82 -17.27 -22.81
C TYR A 419 -25.93 -17.76 -23.95
N ILE A 420 -26.04 -19.03 -24.34
CA ILE A 420 -25.19 -19.63 -25.37
C ILE A 420 -25.74 -19.27 -26.75
N PRO A 421 -24.98 -18.54 -27.59
CA PRO A 421 -25.44 -18.19 -28.91
C PRO A 421 -25.44 -19.40 -29.84
N ASN A 422 -26.40 -19.44 -30.78
CA ASN A 422 -26.44 -20.51 -31.78
C ASN A 422 -25.27 -20.34 -32.77
N PRO A 423 -24.41 -21.36 -32.96
CA PRO A 423 -23.24 -21.24 -33.82
C PRO A 423 -23.59 -21.07 -35.32
N ARG A 424 -24.78 -21.52 -35.75
CA ARG A 424 -25.20 -21.40 -37.15
C ARG A 424 -25.49 -19.94 -37.50
N GLY A 425 -24.76 -19.39 -38.46
CA GLY A 425 -24.95 -18.02 -38.95
C GLY A 425 -24.61 -16.94 -37.92
N LEU A 426 -23.79 -17.26 -36.91
CA LEU A 426 -23.50 -16.38 -35.78
C LEU A 426 -23.06 -14.97 -36.19
N ILE A 427 -22.08 -14.88 -37.11
CA ILE A 427 -21.55 -13.61 -37.61
C ILE A 427 -22.64 -12.78 -38.28
N VAL A 428 -23.49 -13.40 -39.10
CA VAL A 428 -24.59 -12.72 -39.79
C VAL A 428 -25.59 -12.17 -38.77
N ARG A 429 -25.94 -12.96 -37.75
CA ARG A 429 -26.88 -12.54 -36.69
C ARG A 429 -26.32 -11.39 -35.85
N TRP A 430 -25.02 -11.42 -35.52
CA TRP A 430 -24.33 -10.32 -34.87
C TRP A 430 -24.33 -9.06 -35.72
N TYR A 431 -24.00 -9.18 -37.01
CA TYR A 431 -24.03 -8.07 -37.95
C TYR A 431 -25.43 -7.46 -38.07
N LEU A 432 -26.48 -8.28 -38.22
CA LEU A 432 -27.87 -7.81 -38.30
C LEU A 432 -28.28 -7.04 -37.04
N GLN A 433 -27.94 -7.56 -35.86
CA GLN A 433 -28.22 -6.88 -34.60
C GLN A 433 -27.41 -5.59 -34.43
N ALA A 434 -26.14 -5.58 -34.82
CA ALA A 434 -25.29 -4.39 -34.76
C ALA A 434 -25.77 -3.30 -35.72
N ARG A 435 -26.09 -3.67 -36.97
CA ARG A 435 -26.69 -2.75 -37.97
C ARG A 435 -27.99 -2.14 -37.47
N PHE A 436 -28.81 -2.92 -36.75
CA PHE A 436 -30.03 -2.39 -36.15
C PHE A 436 -29.72 -1.28 -35.14
N TYR A 437 -28.84 -1.51 -34.17
CA TYR A 437 -28.50 -0.48 -33.18
C TYR A 437 -27.79 0.73 -33.80
N LEU A 438 -26.88 0.52 -34.75
CA LEU A 438 -26.11 1.61 -35.37
C LEU A 438 -26.90 2.42 -36.40
N TRP A 439 -27.95 1.86 -36.99
CA TRP A 439 -28.65 2.48 -38.12
C TRP A 439 -30.17 2.22 -38.13
N GLY A 440 -30.60 0.96 -38.03
CA GLY A 440 -32.00 0.56 -38.18
C GLY A 440 -32.95 1.21 -37.17
N ILE A 441 -32.50 1.41 -35.92
CA ILE A 441 -33.27 2.08 -34.87
C ILE A 441 -33.61 3.54 -35.22
N PHE A 442 -32.71 4.23 -35.93
CA PHE A 442 -32.92 5.59 -36.44
C PHE A 442 -33.81 5.65 -37.67
N ARG A 443 -34.16 4.49 -38.25
CA ARG A 443 -35.20 4.34 -39.29
C ARG A 443 -36.53 3.81 -38.76
N GLY A 444 -36.56 3.27 -37.54
CA GLY A 444 -37.77 2.66 -36.99
C GLY A 444 -38.03 1.29 -37.57
N GLU A 445 -36.97 0.62 -38.03
CA GLU A 445 -37.04 -0.79 -38.38
C GLU A 445 -37.51 -1.58 -37.14
N ALA A 446 -38.20 -2.70 -37.39
CA ALA A 446 -38.59 -3.62 -36.32
C ALA A 446 -37.34 -4.33 -35.76
N HIS A 447 -37.41 -4.83 -34.53
CA HIS A 447 -36.24 -5.47 -33.92
C HIS A 447 -35.96 -6.82 -34.63
N PRO A 448 -34.71 -7.13 -35.07
CA PRO A 448 -34.45 -8.30 -35.92
C PRO A 448 -34.72 -9.65 -35.26
N PHE A 449 -34.75 -9.69 -33.93
CA PHE A 449 -35.00 -10.87 -33.13
C PHE A 449 -36.03 -10.55 -32.05
N ARG A 450 -37.12 -11.31 -31.99
CA ARG A 450 -38.17 -11.16 -30.99
C ARG A 450 -37.77 -11.79 -29.66
N VAL A 451 -38.20 -11.17 -28.57
CA VAL A 451 -38.01 -11.69 -27.21
C VAL A 451 -39.18 -12.62 -26.90
N THR A 452 -38.87 -13.88 -26.59
CA THR A 452 -39.87 -14.87 -26.19
C THR A 452 -39.39 -15.57 -24.92
N ARG A 453 -40.26 -16.36 -24.28
CA ARG A 453 -39.85 -17.16 -23.12
C ARG A 453 -38.70 -18.14 -23.42
N SER A 454 -38.62 -18.66 -24.63
CA SER A 454 -37.57 -19.59 -25.08
C SER A 454 -36.29 -18.88 -25.55
N GLN A 455 -36.39 -17.64 -26.04
CA GLN A 455 -35.26 -16.82 -26.49
C GLN A 455 -35.33 -15.41 -25.86
N LYS A 456 -34.80 -15.29 -24.64
CA LYS A 456 -34.86 -14.04 -23.85
C LYS A 456 -33.87 -12.97 -24.32
N PHE A 457 -32.78 -13.37 -24.98
CA PHE A 457 -31.68 -12.47 -25.34
C PHE A 457 -31.45 -12.42 -26.84
N ASN A 458 -31.13 -11.23 -27.34
CA ASN A 458 -30.68 -11.06 -28.71
C ASN A 458 -29.21 -11.53 -28.88
N PRO A 459 -28.74 -11.79 -30.11
CA PRO A 459 -27.39 -12.34 -30.34
C PRO A 459 -26.25 -11.49 -29.78
N LEU A 460 -26.40 -10.16 -29.74
CA LEU A 460 -25.39 -9.25 -29.19
C LEU A 460 -25.39 -9.27 -27.66
N GLN A 461 -26.57 -9.36 -27.04
CA GLN A 461 -26.74 -9.57 -25.59
C GLN A 461 -26.18 -10.92 -25.15
N GLN A 462 -26.40 -12.00 -25.91
CA GLN A 462 -25.79 -13.30 -25.63
C GLN A 462 -24.26 -13.22 -25.66
N ALA A 463 -23.70 -12.57 -26.70
CA ALA A 463 -22.26 -12.37 -26.85
C ALA A 463 -21.66 -11.51 -25.73
N ALA A 464 -22.42 -10.57 -25.15
CA ALA A 464 -21.98 -9.74 -24.03
C ALA A 464 -22.14 -10.46 -22.67
N TYR A 465 -23.32 -11.03 -22.39
CA TYR A 465 -23.66 -11.59 -21.09
C TYR A 465 -22.91 -12.89 -20.78
N LEU A 466 -22.61 -13.72 -21.79
CA LEU A 466 -21.87 -14.96 -21.58
C LEU A 466 -20.46 -14.71 -20.97
N PRO A 467 -19.55 -13.95 -21.60
CA PRO A 467 -18.26 -13.65 -21.00
C PRO A 467 -18.38 -12.79 -19.74
N LEU A 468 -19.33 -11.85 -19.69
CA LEU A 468 -19.50 -10.98 -18.53
C LEU A 468 -19.87 -11.78 -17.27
N MET A 469 -20.83 -12.69 -17.38
CA MET A 469 -21.31 -13.48 -16.25
C MET A 469 -20.41 -14.66 -15.93
N TYR A 470 -19.84 -15.35 -16.92
CA TYR A 470 -19.15 -16.64 -16.69
C TYR A 470 -17.63 -16.57 -16.79
N LEU A 471 -17.06 -15.42 -17.17
CA LEU A 471 -15.61 -15.20 -17.19
C LEU A 471 -15.22 -13.97 -16.36
N MET A 472 -15.73 -12.79 -16.71
CA MET A 472 -15.31 -11.54 -16.09
C MET A 472 -15.78 -11.42 -14.63
N MET A 473 -17.02 -11.81 -14.33
CA MET A 473 -17.54 -11.77 -12.95
C MET A 473 -16.77 -12.72 -12.01
N PRO A 474 -16.51 -14.00 -12.36
CA PRO A 474 -15.59 -14.85 -11.60
C PRO A 474 -14.20 -14.23 -11.40
N LEU A 475 -13.60 -13.63 -12.45
CA LEU A 475 -12.29 -12.98 -12.31
C LEU A 475 -12.34 -11.77 -11.37
N LEU A 476 -13.42 -10.98 -11.39
CA LEU A 476 -13.62 -9.86 -10.48
C LEU A 476 -13.75 -10.36 -9.03
N ILE A 477 -14.53 -11.42 -8.82
CA ILE A 477 -14.70 -12.06 -7.50
C ILE A 477 -13.37 -12.63 -7.00
N LEU A 478 -12.65 -13.38 -7.82
CA LEU A 478 -11.38 -14.00 -7.45
C LEU A 478 -10.32 -12.95 -7.10
N SER A 479 -10.19 -11.90 -7.92
CA SER A 479 -9.29 -10.78 -7.62
C SER A 479 -9.71 -10.03 -6.35
N GLY A 480 -11.01 -9.86 -6.10
CA GLY A 480 -11.52 -9.28 -4.86
C GLY A 480 -11.20 -10.13 -3.62
N ILE A 481 -11.34 -11.46 -3.71
CA ILE A 481 -10.98 -12.39 -2.62
C ILE A 481 -9.49 -12.33 -2.30
N TRP A 482 -8.62 -12.26 -3.32
CA TRP A 482 -7.19 -12.10 -3.12
C TRP A 482 -6.82 -10.75 -2.48
N MET A 483 -7.54 -9.68 -2.80
CA MET A 483 -7.37 -8.39 -2.12
C MET A 483 -7.92 -8.40 -0.68
N PHE A 484 -8.97 -9.17 -0.42
CA PHE A 484 -9.56 -9.33 0.91
C PHE A 484 -8.64 -10.17 1.84
N PHE A 485 -7.95 -11.16 1.28
CA PHE A 485 -6.95 -11.98 1.97
C PHE A 485 -5.58 -11.86 1.30
N PRO A 486 -4.84 -10.76 1.55
CA PRO A 486 -3.56 -10.49 0.90
C PRO A 486 -2.50 -11.59 1.11
N GLU A 487 -2.64 -12.41 2.14
CA GLU A 487 -1.74 -13.52 2.48
C GLU A 487 -1.91 -14.71 1.52
N LEU A 488 -3.09 -14.83 0.88
CA LEU A 488 -3.34 -15.82 -0.15
C LEU A 488 -2.80 -15.40 -1.53
N THR A 489 -2.45 -14.12 -1.70
CA THR A 489 -1.94 -13.61 -2.97
C THR A 489 -0.49 -14.08 -3.14
N PRO A 490 -0.15 -14.81 -4.22
CA PRO A 490 1.24 -15.20 -4.48
C PRO A 490 2.15 -13.98 -4.63
N ASP A 491 3.41 -14.09 -4.18
CA ASP A 491 4.38 -13.00 -4.34
C ASP A 491 4.58 -12.62 -5.80
N THR A 492 4.58 -13.61 -6.70
CA THR A 492 4.67 -13.40 -8.14
C THR A 492 3.66 -14.24 -8.92
N VAL A 493 3.13 -13.65 -9.99
CA VAL A 493 2.20 -14.29 -10.93
C VAL A 493 2.64 -13.91 -12.35
N PHE A 494 2.98 -14.90 -13.18
CA PHE A 494 3.55 -14.71 -14.52
C PHE A 494 4.80 -13.80 -14.58
N GLY A 495 5.59 -13.78 -13.50
CA GLY A 495 6.79 -12.93 -13.38
C GLY A 495 6.52 -11.48 -12.94
N PHE A 496 5.26 -11.11 -12.73
CA PHE A 496 4.89 -9.81 -12.16
C PHE A 496 4.61 -9.92 -10.65
N PRO A 497 4.76 -8.84 -9.87
CA PRO A 497 4.34 -8.82 -8.47
C PRO A 497 2.84 -9.16 -8.36
N GLY A 498 2.51 -10.21 -7.61
CA GLY A 498 1.15 -10.77 -7.63
C GLY A 498 0.09 -9.82 -7.07
N ARG A 499 0.40 -9.07 -6.00
CA ARG A 499 -0.49 -8.06 -5.42
C ARG A 499 -0.82 -6.94 -6.39
N TRP A 500 0.18 -6.45 -7.13
CA TRP A 500 -0.02 -5.44 -8.17
C TRP A 500 -0.92 -5.96 -9.30
N LEU A 501 -0.64 -7.18 -9.80
CA LEU A 501 -1.42 -7.76 -10.88
C LEU A 501 -2.88 -7.95 -10.46
N THR A 502 -3.10 -8.45 -9.25
CA THR A 502 -4.44 -8.66 -8.67
C THR A 502 -5.24 -7.37 -8.63
N ALA A 503 -4.67 -6.31 -8.05
CA ALA A 503 -5.35 -5.03 -7.94
C ALA A 503 -5.59 -4.38 -9.31
N THR A 504 -4.63 -4.49 -10.22
CA THR A 504 -4.77 -3.96 -11.59
C THR A 504 -5.88 -4.67 -12.34
N VAL A 505 -5.94 -6.02 -12.27
CA VAL A 505 -7.00 -6.82 -12.87
C VAL A 505 -8.36 -6.45 -12.25
N HIS A 506 -8.45 -6.34 -10.93
CA HIS A 506 -9.69 -5.96 -10.26
C HIS A 506 -10.20 -4.59 -10.73
N TYR A 507 -9.31 -3.60 -10.80
CA TYR A 507 -9.65 -2.25 -11.27
C TYR A 507 -10.05 -2.22 -12.75
N VAL A 508 -9.30 -2.88 -13.64
CA VAL A 508 -9.64 -2.95 -15.08
C VAL A 508 -11.01 -3.62 -15.28
N LEU A 509 -11.28 -4.70 -14.56
CA LEU A 509 -12.58 -5.36 -14.59
C LEU A 509 -13.67 -4.42 -14.08
N ALA A 510 -13.46 -3.74 -12.95
CA ALA A 510 -14.41 -2.77 -12.39
C ALA A 510 -14.73 -1.62 -13.38
N VAL A 511 -13.74 -1.08 -14.09
CA VAL A 511 -13.94 -0.08 -15.15
C VAL A 511 -14.79 -0.65 -16.28
N GLY A 512 -14.46 -1.85 -16.78
CA GLY A 512 -15.26 -2.51 -17.83
C GLY A 512 -16.71 -2.76 -17.41
N PHE A 513 -16.90 -3.16 -16.15
CA PHE A 513 -18.20 -3.37 -15.52
C PHE A 513 -18.99 -2.07 -15.32
N GLY A 514 -18.32 -0.96 -14.98
CA GLY A 514 -18.92 0.38 -14.93
C GLY A 514 -19.38 0.86 -16.31
N ILE A 515 -18.56 0.67 -17.35
CA ILE A 515 -18.93 0.97 -18.75
C ILE A 515 -20.12 0.12 -19.18
N PHE A 516 -20.11 -1.18 -18.86
CA PHE A 516 -21.22 -2.06 -19.13
C PHE A 516 -22.51 -1.56 -18.48
N LEU A 517 -22.48 -1.12 -17.21
CA LEU A 517 -23.64 -0.59 -16.51
C LEU A 517 -24.23 0.65 -17.23
N ILE A 518 -23.37 1.59 -17.63
CA ILE A 518 -23.78 2.79 -18.37
C ILE A 518 -24.47 2.40 -19.69
N VAL A 519 -23.85 1.52 -20.47
CA VAL A 519 -24.40 1.04 -21.75
C VAL A 519 -25.69 0.23 -21.53
N HIS A 520 -25.74 -0.61 -20.49
CA HIS A 520 -26.88 -1.46 -20.16
C HIS A 520 -28.11 -0.62 -19.81
N ILE A 521 -27.95 0.39 -18.94
CA ILE A 521 -29.03 1.33 -18.59
C ILE A 521 -29.51 2.05 -19.85
N TYR A 522 -28.61 2.52 -20.72
CA TYR A 522 -29.00 3.15 -21.97
C TYR A 522 -29.78 2.22 -22.90
N LEU A 523 -29.30 0.99 -23.13
CA LEU A 523 -30.00 0.01 -23.97
C LEU A 523 -31.35 -0.41 -23.38
N SER A 524 -31.51 -0.39 -22.06
CA SER A 524 -32.82 -0.59 -21.44
C SER A 524 -33.85 0.50 -21.80
N SER A 525 -33.38 1.65 -22.30
CA SER A 525 -34.24 2.74 -22.77
C SER A 525 -34.62 2.66 -24.25
N THR A 526 -34.16 1.64 -24.98
CA THR A 526 -34.39 1.50 -26.44
C THR A 526 -35.67 0.74 -26.80
N GLY A 527 -36.55 0.47 -25.83
CA GLY A 527 -37.89 -0.05 -26.11
C GLY A 527 -38.84 1.02 -26.67
N ASP A 528 -40.08 0.63 -26.94
CA ASP A 528 -41.13 1.52 -27.48
C ASP A 528 -41.29 2.81 -26.68
N HIS A 529 -41.13 2.70 -25.36
CA HIS A 529 -40.99 3.83 -24.44
C HIS A 529 -39.71 3.68 -23.63
N ALA A 530 -39.14 4.80 -23.17
CA ALA A 530 -37.87 4.81 -22.45
C ALA A 530 -37.83 3.93 -21.19
N LEU A 531 -38.98 3.61 -20.59
CA LEU A 531 -39.07 2.78 -19.38
C LEU A 531 -39.75 1.43 -19.63
N SER A 532 -40.13 1.08 -20.87
CA SER A 532 -40.93 -0.14 -21.11
C SER A 532 -40.17 -1.41 -20.75
N LEU A 533 -38.89 -1.52 -21.13
CA LEU A 533 -38.05 -2.67 -20.81
C LEU A 533 -37.73 -2.73 -19.30
N ILE A 534 -37.48 -1.58 -18.67
CA ILE A 534 -37.25 -1.48 -17.21
C ILE A 534 -38.50 -1.96 -16.45
N LYS A 535 -39.70 -1.52 -16.88
CA LYS A 535 -40.98 -1.95 -16.30
C LYS A 535 -41.18 -3.46 -16.46
N GLY A 536 -40.72 -4.04 -17.57
CA GLY A 536 -40.70 -5.50 -17.75
C GLY A 536 -39.88 -6.22 -16.70
N MET A 537 -38.78 -5.63 -16.22
CA MET A 537 -37.93 -6.19 -15.17
C MET A 537 -38.54 -6.09 -13.76
N PHE A 538 -39.58 -5.27 -13.56
CA PHE A 538 -40.37 -5.28 -12.33
C PHE A 538 -41.56 -6.25 -12.43
N THR A 539 -42.32 -6.14 -13.52
CA THR A 539 -43.59 -6.86 -13.71
C THR A 539 -43.41 -8.32 -14.18
N GLY A 540 -42.34 -8.61 -14.91
CA GLY A 540 -42.10 -9.90 -15.58
C GLY A 540 -42.65 -9.99 -17.01
N TYR A 541 -43.43 -9.00 -17.44
CA TYR A 541 -44.07 -8.98 -18.76
C TYR A 541 -43.30 -8.13 -19.76
N HIS A 542 -43.06 -8.69 -20.94
CA HIS A 542 -42.54 -7.98 -22.09
C HIS A 542 -43.71 -7.53 -22.98
N VAL A 543 -43.79 -6.24 -23.27
CA VAL A 543 -44.84 -5.66 -24.13
C VAL A 543 -44.21 -5.28 -25.46
N SER A 544 -44.78 -5.79 -26.57
CA SER A 544 -44.40 -5.45 -27.94
C SER A 544 -45.62 -4.96 -28.72
N HIS A 545 -45.40 -4.05 -29.68
CA HIS A 545 -46.46 -3.49 -30.54
C HIS A 545 -46.35 -3.97 -32.01
N GLU A 546 -45.64 -5.08 -32.26
CA GLU A 546 -45.48 -5.62 -33.61
C GLU A 546 -46.70 -6.45 -34.03
N PRO A 547 -47.14 -6.40 -35.31
CA PRO A 547 -48.16 -7.28 -35.84
C PRO A 547 -47.76 -8.75 -35.66
N GLN A 548 -48.71 -9.59 -35.23
CA GLN A 548 -48.59 -11.04 -35.39
C GLN A 548 -48.62 -11.32 -36.89
N ASP A 549 -47.53 -11.85 -37.45
CA ASP A 549 -47.66 -12.61 -38.68
C ASP A 549 -48.53 -13.80 -38.34
N GLU A 550 -49.73 -13.84 -38.92
CA GLU A 550 -50.57 -15.03 -38.91
C GLU A 550 -49.70 -16.20 -39.33
N GLU A 551 -49.64 -17.19 -38.45
CA GLU A 551 -49.00 -18.47 -38.63
C GLU A 551 -49.47 -19.09 -39.96
N LYS A 552 -48.71 -18.85 -41.03
CA LYS A 552 -48.80 -19.65 -42.25
C LYS A 552 -48.23 -21.02 -41.91
N ARG A 553 -49.16 -21.85 -41.46
CA ARG A 553 -49.11 -23.31 -41.28
C ARG A 553 -48.24 -24.03 -42.30
#